data_AF-A0A4S1HCK9-F1
#
_entry.id   AF-A0A4S1HCK9-F1
#
_cell.length_a   1.000
_cell.length_b   1.000
_cell.length_c   1.000
_cell.angle_alpha   90.00
_cell.angle_beta   90.00
_cell.angle_gamma   90.00
#
_symmetry.space_group_name_H-M   'P 1'
#
loop_
_entity.id
_entity.type
_entity.pdbx_description
1 polymer ?
#
loop_
_entity_poly.entity_id
_entity_poly.type
_entity_poly.pdbx_seq_one_letter_code
_entity_poly.pdbx_strand_id
1 'polypeptide(L)'
;MSRRLLRARTRAGAGGHCREEKMARQYIDCREFPSDSRCTVAISADSQEELMEAAVQHAVAVHGAKDTLEFREEVRRSMHAGTPPLKVA
;
A
#
# COMPACT_ATOMS: atom_id res chain seq x y z
N MET A 1 -20.50 2.37 56.11
CA MET A 1 -19.04 2.31 56.31
C MET A 1 -18.51 1.12 55.54
N SER A 2 -17.60 1.37 54.59
CA SER A 2 -16.86 0.38 53.80
C SER A 2 -17.62 -0.27 52.64
N ARG A 3 -17.06 -0.45 51.45
CA ARG A 3 -15.76 -0.10 50.89
C ARG A 3 -15.89 -0.41 49.39
N ARG A 4 -15.36 0.51 48.58
CA ARG A 4 -14.59 0.24 47.37
C ARG A 4 -15.19 -0.63 46.25
N LEU A 5 -15.49 0.08 45.16
CA LEU A 5 -14.84 -0.10 43.85
C LEU A 5 -14.89 -1.51 43.25
N LEU A 6 -15.87 -1.75 42.39
CA LEU A 6 -15.62 -2.51 41.16
C LEU A 6 -15.58 -1.53 39.98
N ARG A 7 -14.36 -1.27 39.54
CA ARG A 7 -14.04 -0.71 38.24
C ARG A 7 -14.23 -1.78 37.16
N ALA A 8 -14.39 -1.26 35.94
CA ALA A 8 -14.06 -1.87 34.65
C ALA A 8 -15.21 -2.67 34.02
N ARG A 9 -15.58 -2.49 32.76
CA ARG A 9 -14.85 -1.96 31.60
C ARG A 9 -15.85 -1.28 30.66
N THR A 10 -15.78 0.04 30.49
CA THR A 10 -16.36 0.64 29.29
C THR A 10 -15.45 0.27 28.12
N ARG A 11 -16.05 -0.31 27.08
CA ARG A 11 -15.40 -0.75 25.85
C ARG A 11 -14.76 0.46 25.16
N ALA A 12 -13.44 0.58 25.26
CA ALA A 12 -12.67 1.40 24.35
C ALA A 12 -12.51 0.62 23.04
N GLY A 13 -13.46 0.81 22.13
CA GLY A 13 -13.28 0.46 20.72
C GLY A 13 -12.26 1.41 20.12
N ALA A 14 -10.99 1.02 20.12
CA ALA A 14 -9.94 1.68 19.35
C ALA A 14 -10.03 1.23 17.88
N GLY A 15 -11.13 1.60 17.23
CA GLY A 15 -11.30 1.57 15.78
C GLY A 15 -11.26 3.01 15.28
N GLY A 16 -10.09 3.64 15.37
CA GLY A 16 -9.86 5.00 14.89
C GLY A 16 -9.21 4.96 13.51
N HIS A 17 -10.01 4.79 12.46
CA HIS A 17 -9.61 5.22 11.13
C HIS A 17 -9.60 6.75 11.11
N CYS A 18 -8.46 7.35 11.48
CA CYS A 18 -8.10 8.66 10.98
C CYS A 18 -7.95 8.51 9.47
N ARG A 19 -8.98 8.91 8.73
CA ARG A 19 -8.89 9.12 7.29
C ARG A 19 -7.84 10.21 7.05
N GLU A 20 -6.61 9.74 6.88
CA GLU A 20 -5.51 10.47 6.28
C GLU A 20 -5.56 10.11 4.79
N GLU A 21 -6.51 10.70 4.08
CA GLU A 21 -6.54 10.64 2.62
C GLU A 21 -5.46 11.58 2.08
N LYS A 22 -4.42 10.94 1.55
CA LYS A 22 -3.53 11.39 0.48
C LYS A 22 -2.56 12.54 0.78
N MET A 23 -1.55 12.27 1.61
CA MET A 23 -0.13 12.52 1.27
C MET A 23 0.77 11.39 1.81
N ALA A 24 0.18 10.24 2.15
CA ALA A 24 0.95 9.09 2.57
C ALA A 24 1.63 8.51 1.33
N ARG A 25 2.97 8.40 1.39
CA ARG A 25 3.80 7.70 0.41
C ARG A 25 3.09 6.39 0.02
N GLN A 26 2.88 6.17 -1.26
CA GLN A 26 2.31 4.92 -1.77
C GLN A 26 3.43 4.11 -2.38
N TYR A 27 3.26 2.79 -2.40
CA TYR A 27 4.21 1.91 -3.06
C TYR A 27 3.51 0.80 -3.83
N ILE A 28 4.18 0.37 -4.90
CA ILE A 28 3.85 -0.84 -5.65
C ILE A 28 5.07 -1.75 -5.55
N ASP A 29 4.83 -2.99 -5.16
CA ASP A 29 5.85 -4.00 -5.09
C ASP A 29 5.72 -4.98 -6.26
N CYS A 30 6.63 -4.89 -7.23
CA CYS A 30 6.62 -5.80 -8.38
C CYS A 30 6.99 -7.25 -8.00
N ARG A 31 7.47 -7.49 -6.76
CA ARG A 31 7.75 -8.84 -6.26
C ARG A 31 6.50 -9.67 -6.03
N GLU A 32 5.36 -9.02 -5.78
CA GLU A 32 4.08 -9.69 -5.53
C GLU A 32 3.49 -10.29 -6.82
N PHE A 33 4.00 -9.89 -7.98
CA PHE A 33 3.58 -10.40 -9.29
C PHE A 33 4.59 -11.41 -9.82
N PRO A 34 4.35 -12.73 -9.66
CA PRO A 34 5.24 -13.78 -10.16
C PRO A 34 5.21 -13.80 -11.70
N SER A 35 6.04 -12.95 -12.28
CA SER A 35 6.28 -12.86 -13.73
C SER A 35 7.64 -13.49 -14.05
N ASP A 36 7.83 -13.95 -15.29
CA ASP A 36 9.10 -14.55 -15.76
C ASP A 36 10.33 -13.66 -15.50
N SER A 37 10.14 -12.34 -15.42
CA SER A 37 11.21 -11.34 -15.24
C SER A 37 11.79 -11.26 -13.82
N ARG A 38 11.21 -11.96 -12.81
CA ARG A 38 11.66 -11.94 -11.40
C ARG A 38 12.04 -10.55 -10.89
N CYS A 39 11.17 -9.56 -11.10
CA CYS A 39 11.44 -8.18 -10.70
C CYS A 39 11.50 -8.04 -9.18
N THR A 40 12.65 -7.59 -8.66
CA THR A 40 12.84 -7.27 -7.24
C THR A 40 12.60 -5.79 -6.94
N VAL A 41 11.93 -5.09 -7.84
CA VAL A 41 11.73 -3.63 -7.78
C VAL A 41 10.50 -3.32 -6.94
N ALA A 42 10.67 -2.43 -5.97
CA ALA A 42 9.56 -1.76 -5.29
C ALA A 42 9.63 -0.28 -5.65
N ILE A 43 8.54 0.26 -6.21
CA ILE A 43 8.43 1.65 -6.61
C ILE A 43 7.60 2.36 -5.56
N SER A 44 8.07 3.50 -5.08
CA SER A 44 7.34 4.32 -4.12
C SER A 44 7.31 5.76 -4.59
N ALA A 45 6.16 6.41 -4.51
CA ALA A 45 6.02 7.84 -4.79
C ALA A 45 5.08 8.51 -3.80
N ASP A 46 5.19 9.83 -3.73
CA ASP A 46 4.36 10.66 -2.86
C ASP A 46 2.98 10.90 -3.50
N SER A 47 2.91 10.92 -4.84
CA SER A 47 1.67 11.05 -5.59
C SER A 47 1.22 9.71 -6.21
N GLN A 48 -0.10 9.52 -6.29
CA GLN A 48 -0.68 8.33 -6.93
C GLN A 48 -0.40 8.31 -8.44
N GLU A 49 -0.40 9.48 -9.07
CA GLU A 49 -0.25 9.61 -10.52
C GLU A 49 1.17 9.27 -10.96
N GLU A 50 2.21 9.80 -10.30
CA GLU A 50 3.61 9.45 -10.60
C GLU A 50 3.88 7.97 -10.35
N LEU A 51 3.33 7.41 -9.26
CA LEU A 51 3.49 5.99 -8.97
C LEU A 51 2.82 5.11 -10.04
N MET A 52 1.64 5.50 -10.52
CA MET A 52 0.96 4.79 -11.61
C MET A 52 1.81 4.82 -12.89
N GLU A 53 2.27 6.01 -13.30
CA GLU A 53 3.05 6.16 -14.52
C GLU A 53 4.35 5.36 -14.46
N ALA A 54 5.07 5.43 -13.34
CA ALA A 54 6.30 4.66 -13.14
C ALA A 54 6.06 3.14 -13.17
N ALA A 55 4.99 2.66 -12.53
CA ALA A 55 4.65 1.24 -12.52
C ALA A 55 4.22 0.74 -13.91
N VAL A 56 3.44 1.53 -14.65
CA VAL A 56 3.01 1.18 -16.02
C VAL A 56 4.21 1.14 -16.96
N GLN A 57 5.09 2.14 -16.89
CA GLN A 57 6.32 2.14 -17.69
C GLN A 57 7.20 0.93 -17.39
N HIS A 58 7.33 0.55 -16.11
CA HIS A 58 8.06 -0.66 -15.72
C HIS A 58 7.41 -1.92 -16.30
N ALA A 59 6.08 -2.03 -16.22
CA ALA A 59 5.34 -3.17 -16.75
C ALA A 59 5.47 -3.33 -18.27
N VAL A 60 5.39 -2.23 -19.02
CA VAL A 60 5.55 -2.26 -20.48
C VAL A 60 6.99 -2.60 -20.87
N ALA A 61 7.98 -1.96 -20.23
CA ALA A 61 9.38 -2.11 -20.59
C ALA A 61 9.99 -3.46 -20.15
N VAL A 62 9.62 -3.96 -18.97
CA VAL A 62 10.25 -5.16 -18.36
C VAL A 62 9.39 -6.41 -18.51
N HIS A 63 8.08 -6.28 -18.45
CA HIS A 63 7.14 -7.41 -18.55
C HIS A 63 6.49 -7.51 -19.93
N GLY A 64 6.71 -6.54 -20.84
CA GLY A 64 6.05 -6.51 -22.14
C GLY A 64 4.52 -6.38 -22.03
N ALA A 65 4.03 -5.94 -20.87
CA ALA A 65 2.61 -5.75 -20.64
C ALA A 65 2.08 -4.64 -21.58
N LYS A 66 0.82 -4.76 -22.01
CA LYS A 66 0.19 -3.71 -22.80
C LYS A 66 -0.40 -2.66 -21.86
N ASP A 67 -0.10 -1.40 -22.14
CA ASP A 67 -0.73 -0.26 -21.46
C ASP A 67 -2.19 -0.12 -21.93
N THR A 68 -3.09 -0.85 -21.27
CA THR A 68 -4.54 -0.73 -21.44
C THR A 68 -5.14 0.01 -20.25
N LEU A 69 -6.31 0.63 -20.44
CA LEU A 69 -7.02 1.29 -19.35
C LEU A 69 -7.33 0.34 -18.19
N GLU A 70 -7.67 -0.91 -18.50
CA GLU A 70 -7.89 -1.97 -17.52
C GLU A 70 -6.63 -2.26 -16.69
N PHE A 71 -5.46 -2.33 -17.35
CA PHE A 71 -4.19 -2.53 -16.66
C PHE A 71 -3.87 -1.36 -15.72
N ARG A 72 -4.13 -0.12 -16.15
CA ARG A 72 -3.96 1.06 -15.28
C ARG A 72 -4.88 1.02 -14.07
N GLU A 73 -6.11 0.57 -14.23
CA GLU A 73 -7.04 0.39 -13.10
C GLU A 73 -6.62 -0.72 -12.14
N GLU A 74 -6.05 -1.81 -12.67
CA GLU A 74 -5.51 -2.90 -11.87
C GLU A 74 -4.28 -2.44 -11.07
N VAL A 75 -3.33 -1.76 -11.71
CA VAL A 75 -2.18 -1.12 -11.05
C VAL A 75 -2.65 -0.18 -9.93
N ARG A 76 -3.72 0.59 -10.17
CA ARG A 76 -4.29 1.49 -9.15
C ARG A 76 -4.85 0.74 -7.94
N ARG A 77 -5.41 -0.46 -8.15
CA ARG A 77 -5.92 -1.33 -7.08
C ARG A 77 -4.81 -2.04 -6.32
N SER A 78 -3.67 -2.28 -6.96
CA SER A 78 -2.48 -2.91 -6.36
C SER A 78 -1.53 -1.92 -5.66
N MET A 79 -1.89 -0.65 -5.57
CA MET A 79 -1.15 0.35 -4.79
C MET A 79 -1.38 0.17 -3.30
N HIS A 80 -0.28 0.00 -2.56
CA HIS A 80 -0.30 -0.07 -1.12
C HIS A 80 0.02 1.29 -0.51
N ALA A 81 -0.71 1.67 0.55
CA ALA A 81 -0.42 2.87 1.32
C ALA A 81 0.72 2.61 2.33
N GLY A 82 1.69 3.52 2.41
CA GLY A 82 2.80 3.50 3.36
C GLY A 82 4.17 3.21 2.74
N THR A 83 5.04 2.58 3.51
CA THR A 83 6.37 2.13 3.06
C THR A 83 6.43 0.61 3.28
N PRO A 84 6.97 -0.18 2.32
CA PRO A 84 7.10 -1.62 2.51
C PRO A 84 7.91 -1.88 3.79
N PRO A 85 7.54 -2.89 4.60
CA PRO A 85 8.14 -3.10 5.90
C PRO A 85 9.66 -3.28 5.75
N LEU A 86 10.41 -2.30 6.26
CA LEU A 86 11.84 -2.40 6.42
C LEU A 86 12.09 -3.43 7.52
N LYS A 87 12.26 -4.70 7.14
CA LYS A 87 12.95 -5.65 8.01
C LYS A 87 14.41 -5.21 8.06
N VAL A 88 14.72 -4.33 9.00
CA VAL A 88 16.09 -4.09 9.43
C VAL A 88 16.56 -5.39 10.06
N ALA A 89 17.49 -6.07 9.40
CA ALA A 89 18.19 -7.22 9.92
C ALA A 89 19.21 -6.80 10.99
#